data_AF-A0AAU0W7Y2-F1
#
_entry.id   AF-A0AAU0W7Y2-F1
#
_cell.length_a   1.000
_cell.length_b   1.000
_cell.length_c   1.000
_cell.angle_alpha   90.00
_cell.angle_beta   90.00
_cell.angle_gamma   90.00
#
_symmetry.space_group_name_H-M   'P 1'
#
loop_
_entity.id
_entity.type
_entity.pdbx_description
1 polymer ?
#
loop_
_entity_poly.entity_id
_entity_poly.type
_entity_poly.pdbx_seq_one_letter_code
_entity_poly.pdbx_strand_id
1 'polypeptide(L)'
;MLLHDVADRLNAVADHLPLPDQIQPDPALSEILDDEVRHLASLLTYLVGESAFRHRAAARYPTRVTATHRRTTLALAQAAEPTSAALAALGSAVHHLGLLAELTHQAPGPARTRAIASTYPGLVDRLGESRTCLARAAKQLRAAADTRATPAVTAPSPLTASATASRTR
;
A
#
# COMPACT_ATOMS: atom_id res chain seq x y z
N MET A 1 8.87 -7.76 -9.54
CA MET A 1 7.41 -8.00 -9.62
C MET A 1 6.75 -6.94 -10.47
N LEU A 2 5.64 -7.30 -11.14
CA LEU A 2 4.76 -6.32 -11.78
C LEU A 2 3.99 -5.55 -10.70
N LEU A 3 3.60 -4.31 -11.01
CA LEU A 3 2.82 -3.48 -10.08
C LEU A 3 1.48 -4.13 -9.71
N HIS A 4 0.93 -4.94 -10.63
CA HIS A 4 -0.28 -5.72 -10.42
C HIS A 4 -0.08 -6.77 -9.30
N ASP A 5 0.99 -7.57 -9.38
CA ASP A 5 1.31 -8.58 -8.36
C ASP A 5 1.45 -7.97 -6.96
N VAL A 6 2.06 -6.77 -6.85
CA VAL A 6 2.21 -6.09 -5.56
C VAL A 6 0.86 -5.58 -5.06
N ALA A 7 0.02 -5.05 -5.94
CA ALA A 7 -1.32 -4.62 -5.59
C ALA A 7 -2.20 -5.79 -5.12
N ASP A 8 -2.10 -6.95 -5.77
CA ASP A 8 -2.87 -8.13 -5.41
C ASP A 8 -2.43 -8.69 -4.06
N ARG A 9 -1.13 -8.70 -3.77
CA ARG A 9 -0.63 -9.06 -2.43
C ARG A 9 -1.12 -8.11 -1.34
N LEU A 10 -1.15 -6.80 -1.59
CA LEU A 10 -1.69 -5.84 -0.62
C LEU A 10 -3.19 -6.03 -0.37
N ASN A 11 -3.96 -6.40 -1.40
CA ASN A 11 -5.36 -6.76 -1.21
C ASN A 11 -5.52 -8.08 -0.45
N ALA A 12 -4.70 -9.09 -0.74
CA ALA A 12 -4.73 -10.36 -0.01
C ALA A 12 -4.49 -10.15 1.50
N VAL A 13 -3.50 -9.34 1.88
CA VAL A 13 -3.27 -8.92 3.28
C VAL A 13 -4.52 -8.25 3.85
N ALA A 14 -5.14 -7.33 3.11
CA ALA A 14 -6.35 -6.64 3.57
C ALA A 14 -7.57 -7.56 3.72
N ASP A 15 -7.67 -8.60 2.89
CA ASP A 15 -8.76 -9.58 2.90
C ASP A 15 -8.62 -10.57 4.06
N HIS A 16 -7.39 -10.87 4.50
CA HIS A 16 -7.14 -11.71 5.67
C HIS A 16 -7.39 -10.99 7.01
N LEU A 17 -7.40 -9.65 7.02
CA LEU A 17 -7.76 -8.90 8.22
C LEU A 17 -9.26 -9.08 8.53
N PRO A 18 -9.63 -9.47 9.77
CA PRO A 18 -11.02 -9.73 10.13
C PRO A 18 -11.88 -8.48 10.00
N LEU A 19 -13.15 -8.69 9.67
CA LEU A 19 -14.14 -7.61 9.66
C LEU A 19 -14.55 -7.23 11.09
N PRO A 20 -15.09 -6.02 11.32
CA PRO A 20 -15.44 -5.52 12.66
C PRO A 20 -16.31 -6.48 13.50
N ASP A 21 -17.20 -7.22 12.85
CA ASP A 21 -18.10 -8.22 13.43
C ASP A 21 -17.42 -9.56 13.75
N GLN A 22 -16.26 -9.82 13.17
CA GLN A 22 -15.49 -11.07 13.31
C GLN A 22 -14.32 -10.93 14.28
N ILE A 23 -14.05 -9.72 14.77
CA ILE A 23 -12.94 -9.48 15.70
C ILE A 23 -13.29 -10.13 17.05
N GLN A 24 -12.48 -11.11 17.43
CA GLN A 24 -12.47 -11.67 18.77
C GLN A 24 -11.04 -11.56 19.30
N PRO A 25 -10.82 -11.01 20.51
CA PRO A 25 -9.48 -10.83 21.07
C PRO A 25 -8.97 -12.16 21.64
N ASP A 26 -8.77 -13.13 20.76
CA ASP A 26 -8.34 -14.49 21.04
C ASP A 26 -6.93 -14.76 20.48
N PRO A 27 -6.34 -15.93 20.77
CA PRO A 27 -5.04 -16.29 20.23
C PRO A 27 -5.01 -16.36 18.69
N ALA A 28 -6.12 -16.75 18.04
CA ALA A 28 -6.17 -16.87 16.59
C ALA A 28 -6.04 -15.49 15.91
N LEU A 29 -6.64 -14.45 16.48
CA LEU A 29 -6.44 -13.08 16.02
C LEU A 29 -4.97 -12.64 16.15
N SER A 30 -4.29 -13.06 17.22
CA SER A 30 -2.88 -12.72 17.43
C SER A 30 -1.97 -13.38 16.39
N GLU A 31 -2.26 -14.62 16.00
CA GLU A 31 -1.54 -15.34 14.93
C GLU A 31 -1.74 -14.65 13.57
N ILE A 32 -2.99 -14.32 13.23
CA ILE A 32 -3.30 -13.59 11.99
C ILE A 32 -2.52 -12.27 11.93
N LEU A 33 -2.47 -11.51 13.03
CA LEU A 33 -1.76 -10.24 13.03
C LEU A 33 -0.24 -10.41 12.97
N ASP A 34 0.36 -11.43 13.59
CA ASP A 34 1.80 -11.69 13.44
C ASP A 34 2.15 -12.00 11.98
N ASP A 35 1.37 -12.88 11.35
CA ASP A 35 1.57 -13.25 9.96
C ASP A 35 1.40 -12.03 9.04
N GLU A 36 0.34 -11.25 9.19
CA GLU A 36 0.10 -10.10 8.32
C GLU A 36 1.09 -8.95 8.57
N VAL A 37 1.54 -8.72 9.80
CA VAL A 37 2.63 -7.78 10.10
C VAL A 37 3.91 -8.20 9.38
N ARG A 38 4.25 -9.49 9.40
CA ARG A 38 5.46 -10.01 8.74
C ARG A 38 5.37 -9.92 7.22
N HIS A 39 4.23 -10.28 6.65
CA HIS A 39 3.99 -10.16 5.20
C HIS A 39 4.06 -8.70 4.76
N LEU A 40 3.41 -7.79 5.49
CA LEU A 40 3.37 -6.38 5.15
C LEU A 40 4.74 -5.70 5.33
N ALA A 41 5.50 -6.04 6.38
CA ALA A 41 6.86 -5.55 6.56
C ALA A 41 7.80 -6.00 5.41
N SER A 42 7.63 -7.23 4.94
CA SER A 42 8.38 -7.76 3.79
C SER A 42 8.02 -7.00 2.50
N LEU A 43 6.72 -6.73 2.27
CA LEU A 43 6.25 -5.93 1.13
C LEU A 43 6.77 -4.48 1.20
N LEU A 44 6.74 -3.85 2.36
CA LEU A 44 7.25 -2.50 2.55
C LEU A 44 8.76 -2.43 2.26
N THR A 45 9.51 -3.41 2.76
CA THR A 45 10.95 -3.54 2.49
C THR A 45 11.22 -3.64 0.98
N TYR A 46 10.41 -4.41 0.25
CA TYR A 46 10.50 -4.47 -1.20
C TYR A 46 10.20 -3.11 -1.87
N LEU A 47 9.10 -2.44 -1.50
CA LEU A 47 8.71 -1.14 -2.07
C LEU A 47 9.81 -0.08 -1.88
N VAL A 48 10.34 0.02 -0.67
CA VAL A 48 11.41 0.95 -0.31
C VAL A 48 12.73 0.56 -0.98
N GLY A 49 13.09 -0.72 -0.92
CA GLY A 49 14.34 -1.23 -1.50
C GLY A 49 14.41 -1.04 -3.01
N GLU A 50 13.34 -1.40 -3.71
CA GLU A 50 13.24 -1.29 -5.18
C GLU A 50 13.21 0.18 -5.62
N SER A 51 12.46 1.05 -4.94
CA SER A 51 12.44 2.47 -5.25
C SER A 51 13.80 3.13 -5.03
N ALA A 52 14.48 2.84 -3.92
CA ALA A 52 15.83 3.34 -3.62
C ALA A 52 16.88 2.79 -4.60
N PHE A 53 16.79 1.51 -4.98
CA PHE A 53 17.66 0.92 -6.00
C PHE A 53 17.49 1.63 -7.36
N ARG A 54 16.23 1.80 -7.81
CA ARG A 54 15.91 2.49 -9.08
C ARG A 54 16.33 3.94 -9.09
N HIS A 55 16.20 4.64 -7.96
CA HIS A 55 16.65 6.01 -7.80
C HIS A 55 18.18 6.12 -7.93
N ARG A 56 18.94 5.25 -7.25
CA ARG A 56 20.40 5.18 -7.38
C ARG A 56 20.84 4.84 -8.80
N ALA A 57 20.17 3.90 -9.46
CA ALA A 57 20.45 3.54 -10.84
C ALA A 57 20.20 4.72 -11.80
N ALA A 58 19.12 5.48 -11.60
CA ALA A 58 18.81 6.66 -12.40
C ALA A 58 19.86 7.77 -12.25
N ALA A 59 20.39 7.98 -11.04
CA ALA A 59 21.47 8.92 -10.80
C ALA A 59 22.79 8.49 -11.47
N ARG A 60 23.10 7.19 -11.47
CA ARG A 60 24.33 6.64 -12.07
C ARG A 60 24.28 6.56 -13.60
N TYR A 61 23.10 6.34 -14.17
CA TYR A 61 22.92 6.11 -15.60
C TYR A 61 21.78 6.97 -16.17
N PRO A 62 21.91 8.31 -16.16
CA PRO A 62 20.81 9.21 -16.51
C PRO A 62 20.32 9.03 -17.95
N THR A 63 21.20 8.68 -18.88
CA THR A 63 20.86 8.43 -20.30
C THR A 63 20.04 7.16 -20.52
N ARG A 64 19.95 6.26 -19.52
CA ARG A 64 19.19 5.00 -19.59
C ARG A 64 17.80 5.11 -18.94
N VAL A 65 17.46 6.26 -18.37
CA VAL A 65 16.20 6.47 -17.65
C VAL A 65 15.06 6.76 -18.62
N THR A 66 14.15 5.80 -18.76
CA THR A 66 12.93 5.97 -19.56
C THR A 66 11.81 6.65 -18.76
N ALA A 67 10.80 7.18 -19.46
CA ALA A 67 9.57 7.67 -18.82
C ALA A 67 8.87 6.57 -18.01
N THR A 68 8.90 5.33 -18.49
CA THR A 68 8.35 4.15 -17.81
C THR A 68 9.09 3.86 -16.50
N HIS A 69 10.42 3.95 -16.49
CA HIS A 69 11.23 3.84 -15.26
C HIS A 69 10.86 4.94 -14.26
N ARG A 70 10.75 6.18 -14.77
CA ARG A 70 10.11 7.37 -14.16
C ARG A 70 8.91 7.02 -13.28
N ARG A 71 7.85 6.63 -13.97
CA ARG A 71 6.51 6.39 -13.43
C ARG A 71 6.46 5.22 -12.48
N THR A 72 7.15 4.12 -12.78
CA THR A 72 7.14 2.96 -11.86
C THR A 72 7.91 3.21 -10.58
N THR A 73 9.04 3.92 -10.64
CA THR A 73 9.75 4.32 -9.41
C THR A 73 8.87 5.20 -8.52
N LEU A 74 8.16 6.17 -9.12
CA LEU A 74 7.22 7.01 -8.40
C LEU A 74 6.05 6.21 -7.81
N ALA A 75 5.45 5.29 -8.58
CA ALA A 75 4.34 4.46 -8.11
C ALA A 75 4.73 3.58 -6.90
N LEU A 76 5.92 2.98 -6.93
CA LEU A 76 6.43 2.19 -5.81
C LEU A 76 6.64 3.05 -4.56
N ALA A 77 7.23 4.24 -4.73
CA ALA A 77 7.44 5.18 -3.62
C ALA A 77 6.10 5.69 -3.04
N GLN A 78 5.13 6.01 -3.89
CA GLN A 78 3.81 6.46 -3.47
C GLN A 78 3.02 5.38 -2.74
N ALA A 79 3.17 4.11 -3.11
CA ALA A 79 2.53 3.00 -2.41
C ALA A 79 3.19 2.71 -1.05
N ALA A 80 4.48 2.99 -0.89
CA ALA A 80 5.20 2.73 0.36
C ALA A 80 4.62 3.53 1.55
N GLU A 81 4.14 4.75 1.31
CA GLU A 81 3.53 5.60 2.35
C GLU A 81 2.27 4.96 2.97
N PRO A 82 1.19 4.67 2.22
CA PRO A 82 0.02 4.00 2.79
C PRO A 82 0.33 2.58 3.29
N THR A 83 1.27 1.84 2.67
CA THR A 83 1.72 0.54 3.20
C THR A 83 2.37 0.69 4.58
N SER A 84 3.18 1.73 4.80
CA SER A 84 3.79 2.01 6.11
C SER A 84 2.75 2.43 7.16
N ALA A 85 1.75 3.22 6.76
CA ALA A 85 0.64 3.59 7.63
C ALA A 85 -0.20 2.38 8.05
N ALA A 86 -0.48 1.45 7.12
CA ALA A 86 -1.14 0.20 7.43
C ALA A 86 -0.35 -0.63 8.45
N LEU A 87 0.97 -0.73 8.28
CA LEU A 87 1.83 -1.45 9.21
C LEU A 87 1.83 -0.81 10.61
N ALA A 88 1.85 0.52 10.70
CA ALA A 88 1.75 1.24 11.96
C ALA A 88 0.39 1.02 12.65
N ALA A 89 -0.70 0.98 11.88
CA ALA A 89 -2.03 0.64 12.39
C ALA A 89 -2.10 -0.81 12.91
N LEU A 90 -1.50 -1.78 12.22
CA LEU A 90 -1.38 -3.16 12.72
C LEU A 90 -0.57 -3.23 14.03
N GLY A 91 0.56 -2.54 14.12
CA GLY A 91 1.32 -2.46 15.37
C GLY A 91 0.49 -1.86 16.52
N SER A 92 -0.35 -0.87 16.22
CA SER A 92 -1.29 -0.31 17.19
C SER A 92 -2.40 -1.30 17.57
N ALA A 93 -2.89 -2.11 16.63
CA ALA A 93 -3.86 -3.18 16.92
C ALA A 93 -3.27 -4.23 17.86
N VAL A 94 -2.03 -4.67 17.62
CA VAL A 94 -1.29 -5.59 18.52
C VAL A 94 -1.14 -4.99 19.92
N HIS A 95 -0.88 -3.68 20.03
CA HIS A 95 -0.85 -3.01 21.33
C HIS A 95 -2.20 -3.11 22.08
N HIS A 96 -3.32 -2.86 21.39
CA HIS A 96 -4.66 -3.00 22.01
C HIS A 96 -4.96 -4.45 22.41
N LEU A 97 -4.50 -5.44 21.64
CA LEU A 97 -4.61 -6.85 22.05
C LEU A 97 -3.83 -7.15 23.32
N GLY A 98 -2.61 -6.62 23.44
CA GLY A 98 -1.82 -6.74 24.67
C GLY A 98 -2.54 -6.14 25.89
N LEU A 99 -3.17 -4.97 25.72
CA LEU A 99 -3.99 -4.36 26.77
C LEU A 99 -5.21 -5.21 27.13
N LEU A 100 -5.92 -5.75 26.13
CA LEU A 100 -7.07 -6.62 26.37
C LEU A 100 -6.67 -7.91 27.09
N ALA A 101 -5.53 -8.51 26.70
CA ALA A 101 -4.97 -9.67 27.37
C ALA A 101 -4.62 -9.35 28.82
N GLU A 102 -3.97 -8.22 29.11
CA GLU A 102 -3.70 -7.82 30.50
C GLU A 102 -5.00 -7.66 31.31
N LEU A 103 -6.00 -6.99 30.74
CA LEU A 103 -7.31 -6.80 31.38
C LEU A 103 -8.04 -8.13 31.61
N THR A 104 -7.81 -9.18 30.82
CA THR A 104 -8.46 -10.48 31.05
C THR A 104 -7.88 -11.25 32.22
N HIS A 105 -6.63 -10.98 32.62
CA HIS A 105 -6.00 -11.57 33.80
C HIS A 105 -6.41 -10.89 35.12
N GLN A 106 -7.04 -9.71 35.06
CA GLN A 106 -7.53 -9.00 36.25
C GLN A 106 -8.80 -9.64 36.82
N ALA A 107 -9.01 -9.45 38.13
CA ALA A 107 -10.21 -9.92 38.82
C ALA A 107 -11.49 -9.41 38.12
N PRO A 108 -12.50 -10.28 37.89
CA PRO A 108 -13.77 -9.86 37.30
C PRO A 108 -14.44 -8.74 38.11
N GLY A 109 -14.86 -7.68 37.43
CA GLY A 109 -15.53 -6.55 38.08
C GLY A 109 -15.92 -5.44 37.10
N PRO A 110 -16.75 -4.47 37.54
CA PRO A 110 -17.28 -3.41 36.68
C PRO A 110 -16.19 -2.45 36.17
N ALA A 111 -15.06 -2.33 36.86
CA ALA A 111 -13.90 -1.58 36.37
C ALA A 111 -13.26 -2.27 35.16
N ARG A 112 -13.00 -3.59 35.27
CA ARG A 112 -12.48 -4.43 34.18
C ARG A 112 -13.41 -4.38 32.96
N THR A 113 -14.72 -4.58 33.14
CA THR A 113 -15.68 -4.55 32.03
C THR A 113 -15.66 -3.21 31.30
N ARG A 114 -15.59 -2.09 32.03
CA ARG A 114 -15.49 -0.76 31.42
C ARG A 114 -14.18 -0.55 30.66
N ALA A 115 -13.07 -1.01 31.21
CA ALA A 115 -11.76 -0.91 30.56
C ALA A 115 -11.70 -1.75 29.26
N ILE A 116 -12.29 -2.96 29.28
CA ILE A 116 -12.41 -3.78 28.06
C ILE A 116 -13.29 -3.08 27.03
N ALA A 117 -14.45 -2.57 27.45
CA ALA A 117 -15.37 -1.86 26.56
C ALA A 117 -14.79 -0.58 25.95
N SER A 118 -13.86 0.10 26.64
CA SER A 118 -13.16 1.27 26.09
C SER A 118 -11.96 0.91 25.21
N THR A 119 -11.33 -0.24 25.43
CA THR A 119 -10.13 -0.66 24.69
C THR A 119 -10.49 -1.38 23.38
N TYR A 120 -11.55 -2.18 23.39
CA TYR A 120 -11.98 -2.96 22.23
C TYR A 120 -12.26 -2.12 20.97
N PRO A 121 -12.94 -0.96 21.03
CA PRO A 121 -13.13 -0.10 19.85
C PRO A 121 -11.81 0.32 19.20
N GLY A 122 -10.77 0.60 20.01
CA GLY A 122 -9.45 0.97 19.50
C GLY A 122 -8.78 -0.15 18.69
N LEU A 123 -9.02 -1.42 19.05
CA LEU A 123 -8.58 -2.55 18.22
C LEU A 123 -9.29 -2.56 16.86
N VAL A 124 -10.62 -2.46 16.88
CA VAL A 124 -11.46 -2.47 15.67
C VAL A 124 -11.08 -1.34 14.72
N ASP A 125 -10.94 -0.13 15.25
CA ASP A 125 -10.61 1.06 14.47
C ASP A 125 -9.27 0.92 13.77
N ARG A 126 -8.24 0.37 14.45
CA ARG A 126 -6.91 0.19 13.87
C ARG A 126 -6.86 -0.88 12.79
N LEU A 127 -7.65 -1.94 12.91
CA LEU A 127 -7.78 -2.93 11.83
C LEU A 127 -8.50 -2.34 10.61
N GLY A 128 -9.55 -1.55 10.82
CA GLY A 128 -10.24 -0.82 9.75
C GLY A 128 -9.36 0.21 9.04
N GLU A 129 -8.56 0.96 9.80
CA GLU A 129 -7.57 1.90 9.29
C GLU A 129 -6.51 1.19 8.43
N SER A 130 -5.97 0.07 8.92
CA SER A 130 -5.02 -0.76 8.17
C SER A 130 -5.59 -1.19 6.82
N ARG A 131 -6.81 -1.76 6.80
CA ARG A 131 -7.51 -2.16 5.55
C ARG A 131 -7.66 -0.98 4.58
N THR A 132 -8.04 0.19 5.08
CA THR A 132 -8.23 1.40 4.26
C THR A 132 -6.92 1.85 3.62
N CYS A 133 -5.83 1.84 4.38
CA CYS A 133 -4.50 2.16 3.90
C CYS A 133 -4.02 1.15 2.84
N LEU A 134 -4.20 -0.15 3.06
CA LEU A 134 -3.85 -1.19 2.08
C LEU A 134 -4.62 -1.04 0.77
N ALA A 135 -5.94 -0.81 0.84
CA ALA A 135 -6.78 -0.59 -0.34
C ALA A 135 -6.32 0.64 -1.13
N ARG A 136 -5.93 1.73 -0.44
CA ARG A 136 -5.36 2.93 -1.07
C ARG A 136 -4.05 2.61 -1.79
N ALA A 137 -3.14 1.88 -1.16
CA ALA A 137 -1.87 1.46 -1.75
C ALA A 137 -2.08 0.59 -3.00
N ALA A 138 -2.95 -0.42 -2.91
CA ALA A 138 -3.27 -1.29 -4.03
C ALA A 138 -3.90 -0.53 -5.21
N LYS A 139 -4.82 0.41 -4.93
CA LYS A 139 -5.44 1.27 -5.96
C LYS A 139 -4.40 2.12 -6.69
N GLN A 140 -3.45 2.71 -5.97
CA GLN A 140 -2.37 3.51 -6.57
C GLN A 140 -1.49 2.67 -7.50
N LEU A 141 -1.13 1.45 -7.07
CA LEU A 141 -0.32 0.54 -7.87
C LEU A 141 -1.05 0.05 -9.12
N ARG A 142 -2.35 -0.27 -9.02
CA ARG A 142 -3.18 -0.66 -10.17
C ARG A 142 -3.31 0.47 -11.19
N ALA A 143 -3.65 1.69 -10.76
CA ALA A 143 -3.71 2.84 -11.66
C ALA A 143 -2.37 3.08 -12.40
N ALA A 144 -1.25 2.89 -11.71
CA ALA A 144 0.07 2.99 -12.33
C ALA A 144 0.42 1.80 -13.25
N ALA A 145 -0.17 0.63 -13.05
CA ALA A 145 -0.06 -0.52 -13.95
C ALA A 145 -0.89 -0.29 -15.22
N ASP A 146 -2.14 0.16 -15.08
CA ASP A 146 -3.09 0.32 -16.18
C ASP A 146 -2.66 1.42 -17.15
N THR A 147 -2.08 2.50 -16.64
CA THR A 147 -1.48 3.56 -17.48
C THR A 147 -0.28 3.10 -18.32
N ARG A 148 0.30 1.92 -18.05
CA ARG A 148 1.28 1.29 -18.96
C ARG A 148 0.62 0.49 -20.08
N ALA A 149 -0.60 0.02 -19.89
CA ALA A 149 -1.31 -0.81 -20.86
C ALA A 149 -1.93 0.03 -21.99
N THR A 150 -2.18 1.32 -21.77
CA THR A 150 -2.67 2.22 -22.81
C THR A 150 -1.51 2.59 -23.77
N PRO A 151 -1.54 2.16 -25.05
CA PRO A 151 -0.57 2.65 -26.02
C PRO A 151 -0.75 4.16 -26.16
N ALA A 152 0.35 4.91 -26.15
CA ALA A 152 0.30 6.30 -26.57
C ALA A 152 -0.17 6.31 -28.03
N VAL A 153 -1.42 6.69 -28.27
CA VAL A 153 -1.89 7.01 -29.61
C VAL A 153 -0.98 8.13 -30.12
N THR A 154 -0.11 7.80 -31.04
CA THR A 154 0.72 8.76 -31.77
C THR A 154 -0.24 9.71 -32.46
N ALA A 155 -0.36 10.93 -31.94
CA ALA A 155 -1.04 11.99 -32.67
C ALA A 155 -0.32 12.16 -34.02
N PRO A 156 -1.03 12.19 -35.16
CA PRO A 156 -0.38 12.41 -36.44
C PRO A 156 0.29 13.78 -36.44
N SER A 157 1.60 13.81 -36.69
CA SER A 157 2.34 15.05 -36.95
C SER A 157 1.68 15.79 -38.12
N PRO A 158 1.40 17.09 -37.99
CA PRO A 158 0.94 17.86 -39.13
C PRO A 158 2.07 17.89 -40.18
N LEU A 159 1.76 17.42 -41.38
CA LEU A 159 2.63 17.53 -42.54
C LEU A 159 2.94 19.01 -42.79
N THR A 160 4.21 19.37 -42.69
CA THR A 160 4.73 20.67 -43.09
C THR A 160 4.47 20.84 -44.58
N ALA A 161 3.49 21.66 -44.95
CA ALA A 161 3.24 22.04 -46.33
C ALA A 161 4.48 22.75 -46.88
N SER A 162 5.18 22.11 -47.81
CA SER A 162 6.24 22.74 -48.59
C SER A 162 5.61 23.78 -49.50
N ALA A 163 5.83 25.06 -49.19
CA ALA A 163 5.50 26.15 -50.08
C ALA A 163 6.49 26.16 -51.25
N THR A 164 6.11 25.55 -52.36
CA THR A 164 6.83 25.71 -53.62
C THR A 164 6.51 27.10 -54.17
N ALA A 165 7.50 27.99 -54.10
CA ALA A 165 7.48 29.26 -54.80
C ALA A 165 7.42 29.01 -56.32
N SER A 166 6.57 29.76 -57.03
CA SER A 166 6.71 29.98 -58.47
C SER A 166 6.27 31.39 -58.81
N ARG A 167 7.28 32.21 -59.09
CA ARG A 167 7.22 33.59 -59.60
C ARG A 167 7.41 33.53 -61.11
N THR A 168 6.55 34.21 -61.88
CA THR A 168 6.85 34.93 -63.14
C THR A 168 5.55 35.60 -63.59
N ARG A 169 5.45 36.94 -63.56
CA ARG A 169 5.92 37.99 -64.50
C ARG A 169 4.85 38.31 -65.53
#